data_AF-A0A0F7JQ56-F1
#
_entry.id   AF-A0A0F7JQ56-F1
#
_cell.length_a   1.000
_cell.length_b   1.000
_cell.length_c   1.000
_cell.angle_alpha   90.00
_cell.angle_beta   90.00
_cell.angle_gamma   90.00
#
_symmetry.space_group_name_H-M   'P 1'
#
loop_
_entity.id
_entity.type
_entity.pdbx_description
1 polymer ?
#
loop_
_entity_poly.entity_id
_entity_poly.type
_entity_poly.pdbx_seq_one_letter_code
_entity_poly.pdbx_strand_id
1 'polypeptide(L)'
;MLGVASAATPPVQVNYRVYQYACAGGQNLKVYYVQFGDQPMFAMLDWKGQRHGLAQAISASGARYASLSGPAGARGGLQWWEHQGTAELSTFVGNSTTTTKTLLTGCKTSGR
;
A
#
# COMPACT_ATOMS: atom_id res chain seq x y z
N MET A 1 -21.22 35.17 27.59
CA MET A 1 -20.01 34.34 27.39
C MET A 1 -19.70 34.33 25.90
N LEU A 2 -18.61 34.98 25.49
CA LEU A 2 -18.16 35.03 24.10
C LEU A 2 -17.44 33.72 23.78
N GLY A 3 -17.97 32.94 22.83
CA GLY A 3 -17.34 31.71 22.36
C GLY A 3 -16.08 32.03 21.55
N VAL A 4 -14.95 31.49 21.98
CA VAL A 4 -13.73 31.48 21.18
C VAL A 4 -13.95 30.54 20.00
N ALA A 5 -13.92 31.09 18.77
CA ALA A 5 -13.87 30.30 17.57
C ALA A 5 -12.52 29.53 17.55
N SER A 6 -12.56 28.20 17.61
CA SER A 6 -11.38 27.39 17.39
C SER A 6 -10.90 27.61 15.96
N ALA A 7 -9.66 28.10 15.79
CA ALA A 7 -9.02 28.15 14.48
C ALA A 7 -8.95 26.71 13.93
N ALA A 8 -9.43 26.52 12.70
CA ALA A 8 -9.33 25.23 12.03
C ALA A 8 -7.85 24.87 11.86
N THR A 9 -7.47 23.67 12.28
CA THR A 9 -6.12 23.15 12.05
C THR A 9 -5.88 23.09 10.54
N PRO A 10 -4.79 23.69 10.03
CA PRO A 10 -4.51 23.64 8.60
C PRO A 10 -4.38 22.17 8.14
N PRO A 11 -4.84 21.85 6.92
CA PRO A 11 -4.78 20.49 6.42
C PRO A 11 -3.33 20.03 6.34
N VAL A 12 -3.09 18.78 6.72
CA VAL A 12 -1.74 18.22 6.67
C VAL A 12 -1.35 18.00 5.21
N GLN A 13 -0.23 18.61 4.80
CA GLN A 13 0.36 18.39 3.48
C GLN A 13 1.17 17.11 3.49
N VAL A 14 0.91 16.22 2.52
CA VAL A 14 1.67 14.98 2.33
C VAL A 14 2.23 14.94 0.92
N ASN A 15 3.50 14.55 0.82
CA ASN A 15 4.15 14.34 -0.47
C ASN A 15 3.94 12.89 -0.90
N TYR A 16 3.67 12.67 -2.19
CA TYR A 16 3.55 11.31 -2.71
C TYR A 16 4.15 11.17 -4.11
N ARG A 17 4.60 9.96 -4.43
CA ARG A 17 5.00 9.55 -5.77
C ARG A 17 4.09 8.44 -6.27
N VAL A 18 3.69 8.54 -7.53
CA VAL A 18 2.75 7.59 -8.15
C VAL A 18 3.50 6.72 -9.15
N TYR A 19 3.29 5.42 -9.05
CA TYR A 19 3.82 4.43 -9.98
C TYR A 19 2.69 3.57 -10.53
N GLN A 20 2.75 3.29 -11.83
CA GLN A 20 1.85 2.35 -12.50
C GLN A 20 2.61 1.06 -12.76
N TYR A 21 2.12 -0.04 -12.20
CA TYR A 21 2.68 -1.37 -12.37
C TYR A 21 1.82 -2.18 -13.34
N ALA A 22 2.47 -2.76 -14.33
CA ALA A 22 1.93 -3.83 -15.14
C ALA A 22 2.36 -5.17 -14.53
N CYS A 23 1.39 -6.02 -14.21
CA CYS A 23 1.59 -7.32 -13.59
C CYS A 23 1.29 -8.45 -14.58
N ALA A 24 1.66 -9.68 -14.21
CA ALA A 24 1.31 -10.87 -14.98
C ALA A 24 -0.21 -10.97 -15.21
N GLY A 25 -0.61 -11.56 -16.34
CA GLY A 25 -2.03 -11.67 -16.72
C GLY A 25 -2.70 -10.35 -17.13
N GLY A 26 -1.91 -9.33 -17.50
CA GLY A 26 -2.42 -8.05 -18.00
C GLY A 26 -3.09 -7.18 -16.93
N GLN A 27 -2.86 -7.48 -15.65
CA GLN A 27 -3.42 -6.72 -14.54
C GLN A 27 -2.60 -5.45 -14.30
N ASN A 28 -3.28 -4.36 -13.93
CA ASN A 28 -2.64 -3.09 -13.60
C ASN A 28 -2.89 -2.72 -12.13
N LEU A 29 -1.88 -2.11 -11.52
CA LEU A 29 -1.92 -1.62 -10.14
C LEU A 29 -1.27 -0.23 -10.10
N LYS A 30 -1.96 0.75 -9.51
CA LYS A 30 -1.36 2.06 -9.25
C LYS A 30 -1.02 2.16 -7.76
N VAL A 31 0.23 2.52 -7.46
CA VAL A 31 0.74 2.65 -6.10
C VAL A 31 1.17 4.09 -5.85
N TYR A 32 0.69 4.68 -4.76
CA TYR A 32 1.11 5.98 -4.26
C TYR A 32 1.99 5.72 -3.03
N TYR A 33 3.28 6.02 -3.13
CA TYR A 33 4.15 6.03 -1.96
C TYR A 33 4.05 7.40 -1.31
N VAL A 34 3.44 7.44 -0.13
CA VAL A 34 3.15 8.65 0.63
C VAL A 34 4.18 8.79 1.74
N GLN A 35 4.81 9.95 1.80
CA GLN A 35 5.77 10.31 2.83
C GLN A 35 5.18 11.43 3.71
N PHE A 36 5.27 11.23 5.03
CA PHE A 36 4.79 12.18 6.03
C PHE A 36 5.97 12.69 6.85
N GLY A 37 6.57 13.80 6.45
CA GLY A 37 7.83 14.26 7.05
C GLY A 37 8.92 13.17 6.99
N ASP A 38 9.52 12.86 8.14
CA ASP A 38 10.53 11.79 8.29
C ASP A 38 9.93 10.43 8.73
N GLN A 39 8.60 10.31 8.77
CA GLN A 39 7.89 9.11 9.23
C GLN A 39 7.84 8.00 8.16
N PRO A 40 7.50 6.74 8.56
CA PRO A 40 7.47 5.59 7.65
C PRO A 40 6.61 5.85 6.41
N MET A 41 7.07 5.33 5.26
CA MET A 41 6.33 5.47 4.01
C MET A 41 5.07 4.60 4.03
N PHE A 42 3.95 5.16 3.60
CA PHE A 42 2.74 4.40 3.33
C PHE A 42 2.66 4.06 1.84
N ALA A 43 2.13 2.90 1.52
CA ALA A 43 1.76 2.55 0.16
C ALA A 43 0.23 2.53 0.05
N MET A 44 -0.32 3.42 -0.78
CA MET A 44 -1.74 3.40 -1.13
C MET A 44 -1.90 2.70 -2.47
N LEU A 45 -2.65 1.61 -2.51
CA LEU A 45 -2.85 0.78 -3.70
C LEU A 45 -4.24 1.05 -4.27
N ASP A 46 -4.32 1.53 -5.50
CA ASP A 46 -5.56 1.52 -6.29
C ASP A 46 -5.65 0.20 -7.06
N TRP A 47 -6.39 -0.77 -6.51
CA TRP A 47 -6.55 -2.11 -7.07
C TRP A 47 -8.02 -2.47 -7.18
N LYS A 48 -8.46 -2.95 -8.36
CA LYS A 48 -9.87 -3.32 -8.63
C LYS A 48 -10.89 -2.23 -8.23
N GLY A 49 -10.52 -0.96 -8.44
CA GLY A 49 -11.38 0.20 -8.13
C GLY A 49 -11.51 0.50 -6.64
N GLN A 50 -10.72 -0.14 -5.77
CA GLN A 50 -10.67 0.11 -4.35
C GLN A 50 -9.29 0.62 -3.94
N ARG A 51 -9.25 1.49 -2.94
CA ARG A 51 -8.01 2.03 -2.38
C ARG A 51 -7.67 1.32 -1.07
N HIS A 52 -6.47 0.76 -0.99
CA HIS A 52 -5.96 0.07 0.19
C HIS A 52 -4.73 0.78 0.73
N GLY A 53 -4.77 1.21 1.99
CA GLY A 53 -3.61 1.81 2.67
C GLY A 53 -2.80 0.77 3.41
N LEU A 54 -1.51 0.68 3.12
CA LEU A 54 -0.58 -0.26 3.73
C LEU A 54 0.54 0.54 4.42
N ALA A 55 0.87 0.15 5.66
CA ALA A 55 2.00 0.69 6.39
C ALA A 55 3.26 -0.11 6.07
N GLN A 56 4.43 0.54 6.13
CA GLN A 56 5.71 -0.16 5.97
C GLN A 56 5.84 -1.28 7.00
N ALA A 57 6.33 -2.45 6.56
CA ALA A 57 6.51 -3.63 7.37
C ALA A 57 7.96 -4.13 7.29
N ILE A 58 8.39 -4.83 8.34
CA ILE A 58 9.74 -5.42 8.39
C ILE A 58 9.90 -6.44 7.25
N SER A 59 11.03 -6.33 6.55
CA SER A 59 11.40 -7.22 5.47
C SER A 59 12.88 -7.61 5.56
N ALA A 60 13.21 -8.84 5.16
CA ALA A 60 14.58 -9.28 5.00
C ALA A 60 15.25 -8.62 3.78
N SER A 61 14.47 -8.27 2.74
CA SER A 61 14.99 -7.54 1.57
C SER A 61 13.88 -6.75 0.88
N GLY A 62 14.25 -5.68 0.19
CA GLY A 62 13.31 -4.84 -0.54
C GLY A 62 12.32 -4.09 0.36
N ALA A 63 11.31 -3.50 -0.26
CA ALA A 63 10.31 -2.68 0.42
C ALA A 63 9.02 -3.47 0.60
N ARG A 64 8.63 -3.71 1.86
CA ARG A 64 7.41 -4.43 2.21
C ARG A 64 6.44 -3.50 2.92
N TYR A 65 5.17 -3.60 2.55
CA TYR A 65 4.07 -2.87 3.16
C TYR A 65 2.94 -3.84 3.46
N ALA A 66 2.23 -3.63 4.56
CA ALA A 66 1.13 -4.49 4.98
C ALA A 66 -0.04 -3.67 5.52
N SER A 67 -1.24 -4.18 5.33
CA SER A 67 -2.47 -3.74 6.00
C SER A 67 -3.05 -4.91 6.77
N LEU A 68 -3.79 -4.62 7.84
CA LEU A 68 -4.62 -5.63 8.52
C LEU A 68 -5.98 -5.80 7.86
N SER A 69 -6.38 -4.86 7.00
CA SER A 69 -7.63 -4.89 6.23
C SER A 69 -7.38 -5.31 4.78
N GLY A 70 -8.19 -6.25 4.29
CA GLY A 70 -8.17 -6.72 2.91
C GLY A 70 -9.42 -6.27 2.11
N PRO A 71 -9.50 -6.63 0.82
CA PRO A 71 -10.73 -6.43 0.04
C PRO A 71 -11.92 -7.18 0.68
N ALA A 72 -13.14 -6.72 0.39
CA ALA A 72 -14.36 -7.34 0.93
C ALA A 72 -14.37 -8.86 0.68
N GLY A 73 -14.56 -9.64 1.76
CA GLY A 73 -14.53 -11.11 1.73
C GLY A 73 -13.15 -11.73 1.96
N ALA A 74 -12.06 -10.96 1.96
CA ALA A 74 -10.77 -11.42 2.45
C ALA A 74 -10.79 -11.43 3.98
N ARG A 75 -10.52 -12.59 4.58
CA ARG A 75 -10.35 -12.72 6.05
C ARG A 75 -8.98 -12.26 6.54
N GLY A 76 -8.06 -11.95 5.61
CA GLY A 76 -6.71 -11.48 5.91
C GLY A 76 -6.42 -10.14 5.24
N GLY A 77 -5.48 -9.39 5.82
CA GLY A 77 -5.00 -8.14 5.26
C GLY A 77 -4.14 -8.31 4.01
N LEU A 78 -3.67 -7.21 3.43
CA LEU A 78 -2.85 -7.21 2.22
C LEU A 78 -1.37 -7.06 2.54
N GLN A 79 -0.55 -7.58 1.64
CA GLN A 79 0.88 -7.34 1.57
C GLN A 79 1.24 -6.86 0.17
N TRP A 80 1.95 -5.74 0.10
CA TRP A 80 2.66 -5.30 -1.09
C TRP A 80 4.15 -5.45 -0.84
N TRP A 81 4.85 -6.18 -1.70
CA TRP A 81 6.28 -6.41 -1.53
C TRP A 81 7.04 -6.23 -2.83
N GLU A 82 7.93 -5.26 -2.85
CA GLU A 82 8.88 -5.02 -3.94
C GLU A 82 10.23 -5.64 -3.59
N HIS A 83 10.68 -6.60 -4.39
CA HIS A 83 11.99 -7.24 -4.21
C HIS A 83 12.56 -7.69 -5.55
N GLN A 84 13.88 -7.67 -5.69
CA GLN A 84 14.60 -8.21 -6.86
C GLN A 84 14.10 -7.65 -8.22
N GLY A 85 13.71 -6.38 -8.28
CA GLY A 85 13.28 -5.72 -9.52
C GLY A 85 11.85 -6.07 -9.98
N THR A 86 11.07 -6.76 -9.14
CA THR A 86 9.64 -7.02 -9.35
C THR A 86 8.88 -6.71 -8.06
N ALA A 87 7.55 -6.71 -8.15
CA ALA A 87 6.69 -6.61 -7.00
C ALA A 87 5.55 -7.64 -7.02
N GLU A 88 5.03 -7.93 -5.84
CA GLU A 88 3.93 -8.87 -5.62
C GLU A 88 2.89 -8.26 -4.67
N LEU A 89 1.60 -8.43 -5.01
CA LEU A 89 0.47 -8.17 -4.12
C LEU A 89 -0.10 -9.51 -3.65
N SER A 90 -0.24 -9.67 -2.34
CA SER A 90 -0.69 -10.91 -1.72
C SER A 90 -1.66 -10.63 -0.56
N THR A 91 -2.47 -11.61 -0.20
CA THR A 91 -3.34 -11.55 1.00
C THR A 91 -2.81 -12.50 2.08
N PHE A 92 -2.89 -12.08 3.33
CA PHE A 92 -2.63 -12.97 4.47
C PHE A 92 -3.68 -14.09 4.53
N VAL A 93 -3.25 -15.26 5.01
CA VAL A 93 -4.10 -16.44 5.15
C VAL A 93 -4.38 -16.71 6.63
N GLY A 94 -5.65 -16.85 6.99
CA GLY A 94 -6.07 -17.07 8.37
C GLY A 94 -5.68 -15.89 9.27
N ASN A 95 -5.00 -16.18 10.37
CA ASN A 95 -4.48 -15.21 11.34
C ASN A 95 -2.95 -14.98 11.22
N SER A 96 -2.31 -15.49 10.16
CA SER A 96 -0.85 -15.41 9.98
C SER A 96 -0.47 -14.17 9.16
N THR A 97 0.53 -13.42 9.64
CA THR A 97 1.13 -12.28 8.92
C THR A 97 2.39 -12.67 8.12
N THR A 98 2.71 -13.96 8.08
CA THR A 98 3.86 -14.52 7.35
C THR A 98 3.42 -15.46 6.23
N THR A 99 2.25 -16.08 6.36
CA THR A 99 1.65 -16.95 5.33
C THR A 99 0.74 -16.13 4.44
N THR A 100 1.04 -16.11 3.14
CA THR A 100 0.29 -15.32 2.17
C THR A 100 -0.16 -16.16 0.98
N LYS A 101 -1.19 -15.68 0.29
CA LYS A 101 -1.61 -16.14 -1.02
C LYS A 101 -1.43 -15.01 -2.02
N THR A 102 -0.69 -15.27 -3.09
CA THR A 102 -0.43 -14.30 -4.16
C THR A 102 -1.71 -13.93 -4.91
N LEU A 103 -1.87 -12.63 -5.17
CA LEU A 103 -2.99 -12.04 -5.92
C LEU A 103 -2.52 -11.45 -7.25
N LEU A 104 -1.38 -10.77 -7.26
CA LEU A 104 -0.69 -10.25 -8.44
C LEU A 104 0.79 -10.57 -8.32
N THR A 105 1.43 -11.02 -9.40
CA THR A 105 2.87 -11.32 -9.45
C THR A 105 3.51 -10.67 -10.66
N GLY A 106 4.85 -10.60 -10.66
CA GLY A 106 5.61 -10.06 -11.79
C GLY A 106 5.35 -8.58 -12.07
N CYS A 107 4.91 -7.82 -11.06
CA CYS A 107 4.54 -6.42 -11.24
C CYS A 107 5.78 -5.56 -11.47
N LYS A 108 5.83 -4.83 -12.59
CA LYS A 108 6.92 -3.90 -12.93
C LYS A 108 6.37 -2.55 -13.35
N THR A 109 7.10 -1.48 -13.03
CA THR A 109 6.72 -0.14 -13.45
C THR A 109 6.89 0.00 -14.96
N SER A 110 5.89 0.53 -15.67
CA SER A 110 5.99 0.89 -17.08
C SER A 110 6.92 2.11 -17.23
N GLY A 111 8.24 1.90 -17.24
CA GLY A 111 9.21 3.00 -17.35
C GLY A 111 10.64 2.74 -16.86
N ARG A 112 11.05 1.49 -16.64
CA ARG A 112 12.45 1.12 -16.45
C ARG A 112 12.77 -0.18 -17.19
#